data_AF-A0AAP2QBM4-F1
#
_entry.id   AF-A0AAP2QBM4-F1
#
_cell.length_a   1.000
_cell.length_b   1.000
_cell.length_c   1.000
_cell.angle_alpha   90.00
_cell.angle_beta   90.00
_cell.angle_gamma   90.00
#
_symmetry.space_group_name_H-M   'P 1'
#
loop_
_entity.id
_entity.type
_entity.pdbx_description
1 polymer ?
#
loop_
_entity_poly.entity_id
_entity_poly.type
_entity_poly.pdbx_seq_one_letter_code
_entity_poly.pdbx_strand_id
1 'polypeptide(L)' 'KVKQVQKEGASVGDISAGLSYSVIKNAIYKVIKVRRPEELGEKIVCQGGTFYNEAVLRAFEMVTGREVVRPSIAGLM' A
#
# COMPACT_ATOMS: atom_id res chain seq x y z
N LYS A 1 -0.11 16.29 -10.93
CA LYS A 1 -0.86 16.62 -9.69
C LYS A 1 0.02 16.75 -8.44
N VAL A 2 1.09 15.95 -8.24
CA VAL A 2 2.02 16.10 -7.08
C VAL A 2 2.59 17.52 -6.91
N LYS A 3 3.16 18.10 -7.98
CA LYS A 3 3.70 19.49 -7.94
C LYS A 3 2.64 20.55 -7.59
N GLN A 4 1.36 20.26 -7.82
CA GLN A 4 0.27 21.16 -7.51
C GLN A 4 -0.09 21.07 -6.03
N VAL A 5 -0.31 19.87 -5.50
CA VAL A 5 -0.60 19.70 -4.05
C VAL A 5 0.55 20.17 -3.17
N GLN A 6 1.80 20.09 -3.65
CA GLN A 6 2.95 20.69 -2.97
C GLN A 6 2.86 22.23 -2.94
N LYS A 7 2.41 22.86 -4.03
CA LYS A 7 2.15 24.32 -4.06
C LYS A 7 0.96 24.72 -3.18
N GLU A 8 0.01 23.82 -2.99
CA GLU A 8 -1.15 23.99 -2.09
C GLU A 8 -0.80 23.73 -0.62
N GLY A 9 0.49 23.48 -0.30
CA GLY A 9 1.00 23.39 1.07
C GLY A 9 0.95 21.99 1.69
N ALA A 10 0.62 20.95 0.93
CA ALA A 10 0.68 19.57 1.42
C ALA A 10 2.13 19.20 1.79
N SER A 11 2.32 18.56 2.94
CA SER A 11 3.64 18.11 3.36
C SER A 11 4.13 16.96 2.46
N VAL A 12 5.44 16.73 2.44
CA VAL A 12 6.01 15.54 1.77
C VAL A 12 5.42 14.25 2.35
N GLY A 13 5.09 14.24 3.64
CA GLY A 13 4.43 13.11 4.31
C GLY A 13 3.04 12.84 3.75
N ASP A 14 2.21 13.87 3.62
CA ASP A 14 0.85 13.76 3.07
C ASP A 14 0.85 13.24 1.63
N ILE A 15 1.78 13.79 0.83
CA ILE A 15 1.95 13.37 -0.57
C ILE A 15 2.40 11.90 -0.63
N SER A 16 3.37 11.52 0.19
CA SER A 16 3.89 10.15 0.24
C SER A 16 2.82 9.16 0.68
N ALA A 17 2.01 9.51 1.69
CA ALA A 17 0.89 8.70 2.12
C ALA A 17 -0.13 8.54 0.99
N GLY A 18 -0.54 9.63 0.35
CA GLY A 18 -1.46 9.60 -0.79
C GLY A 18 -0.98 8.71 -1.94
N LEU A 19 0.32 8.74 -2.25
CA LEU A 19 0.92 7.87 -3.26
C LEU A 19 0.89 6.40 -2.84
N SER A 20 1.29 6.06 -1.61
CA SER A 20 1.22 4.69 -1.08
C SER A 20 -0.20 4.12 -1.15
N TYR A 21 -1.19 4.90 -0.71
CA TYR A 21 -2.61 4.52 -0.83
C TYR A 21 -3.03 4.31 -2.29
N SER A 22 -2.60 5.19 -3.20
CA SER A 22 -2.94 5.07 -4.62
C SER A 22 -2.35 3.79 -5.22
N VAL A 23 -1.11 3.44 -4.90
CA VAL A 23 -0.46 2.21 -5.36
C VAL A 23 -1.20 0.98 -4.86
N ILE A 24 -1.48 0.91 -3.55
CA ILE A 24 -2.18 -0.22 -2.94
C ILE A 24 -3.60 -0.39 -3.47
N LYS A 25 -4.38 0.70 -3.57
CA LYS A 25 -5.74 0.66 -4.12
C LYS A 25 -5.73 0.20 -5.58
N ASN A 26 -4.74 0.63 -6.36
CA ASN A 26 -4.58 0.15 -7.73
C ASN A 26 -4.31 -1.36 -7.77
N ALA A 27 -3.35 -1.84 -6.98
CA ALA A 27 -3.01 -3.25 -6.90
C ALA A 27 -4.23 -4.10 -6.52
N ILE A 28 -4.92 -3.77 -5.43
CA ILE A 28 -6.06 -4.54 -4.92
C ILE A 28 -7.24 -4.51 -5.89
N TYR A 29 -7.69 -3.32 -6.29
CA TYR A 29 -8.97 -3.17 -6.98
C TYR A 29 -8.88 -3.28 -8.50
N LYS A 30 -7.75 -2.90 -9.11
CA LYS A 30 -7.60 -2.92 -10.58
C LYS A 30 -6.83 -4.13 -11.09
N VAL A 31 -5.76 -4.52 -10.39
CA VAL A 31 -4.90 -5.63 -10.82
C VAL A 31 -5.43 -6.96 -10.30
N ILE A 32 -5.52 -7.11 -8.98
CA ILE A 32 -6.02 -8.35 -8.33
C ILE A 32 -7.54 -8.46 -8.48
N LYS A 33 -8.24 -7.32 -8.58
CA LYS A 33 -9.69 -7.21 -8.78
C LYS A 33 -10.52 -7.79 -7.62
N VAL A 34 -9.99 -7.66 -6.41
CA VAL A 34 -10.71 -7.97 -5.17
C VAL A 34 -11.87 -7.00 -5.01
N ARG A 35 -13.08 -7.52 -4.76
CA ARG A 35 -14.25 -6.67 -4.54
C ARG A 35 -14.47 -6.38 -3.06
N ARG A 36 -14.13 -7.34 -2.20
CA ARG A 36 -14.28 -7.23 -0.75
C ARG A 36 -13.05 -7.77 -0.03
N PRO A 37 -12.61 -7.15 1.09
CA PRO A 37 -11.39 -7.57 1.77
C PRO A 37 -11.37 -9.03 2.25
N GLU A 38 -12.53 -9.65 2.43
CA GLU A 38 -12.65 -11.04 2.86
C GLU A 38 -12.13 -12.02 1.79
N GLU A 39 -12.13 -11.61 0.52
CA GLU A 39 -11.65 -12.42 -0.61
C GLU A 39 -10.12 -12.58 -0.62
N LEU A 40 -9.38 -11.72 0.11
CA LEU A 40 -7.92 -11.84 0.26
C LEU A 40 -7.52 -12.96 1.23
N GLY A 41 -8.48 -13.55 1.96
CA GLY A 41 -8.22 -14.49 3.04
C GLY A 41 -7.76 -13.82 4.34
N GLU A 42 -7.44 -14.63 5.33
CA GLU A 42 -7.08 -14.16 6.67
C GLU A 42 -5.57 -14.12 6.92
N LYS A 43 -4.79 -14.91 6.18
CA LYS A 43 -3.34 -15.02 6.32
C LYS A 43 -2.68 -14.41 5.10
N ILE A 44 -2.24 -13.16 5.23
CA ILE A 44 -1.63 -12.42 4.13
C ILE A 44 -0.13 -12.27 4.38
N VAL A 45 0.66 -12.60 3.36
CA VAL A 45 2.11 -12.36 3.34
C VAL A 45 2.41 -11.28 2.30
N CYS A 46 3.04 -10.20 2.74
CA CYS A 46 3.46 -9.10 1.86
C CYS A 46 4.91 -9.30 1.45
N GLN A 47 5.16 -9.40 0.15
CA GLN A 47 6.43 -9.77 -0.43
C GLN A 47 6.76 -8.95 -1.69
N GLY A 48 8.05 -8.73 -1.95
CA GLY A 48 8.58 -7.93 -3.04
C GLY A 48 9.19 -6.62 -2.55
N GLY A 49 10.12 -6.06 -3.31
CA GLY A 49 10.86 -4.83 -2.96
C GLY A 49 9.97 -3.64 -2.60
N THR A 50 8.77 -3.55 -3.17
CA THR A 50 7.78 -2.51 -2.87
C THR A 50 7.35 -2.49 -1.40
N PHE A 51 7.28 -3.65 -0.75
CA PHE A 51 6.91 -3.77 0.67
C PHE A 51 8.08 -3.51 1.63
N TYR A 52 9.27 -3.16 1.13
CA TYR A 52 10.33 -2.56 1.94
C TYR A 52 9.96 -1.16 2.42
N ASN A 53 9.05 -0.49 1.71
CA ASN A 53 8.50 0.79 2.13
C ASN A 53 7.40 0.59 3.19
N GLU A 54 7.67 1.03 4.42
CA GLU A 54 6.73 0.94 5.55
C GLU A 54 5.39 1.64 5.27
N ALA A 55 5.39 2.77 4.55
CA ALA A 55 4.16 3.48 4.23
C ALA A 55 3.28 2.68 3.24
N VAL A 56 3.89 1.89 2.35
CA VAL A 56 3.18 1.02 1.43
C VAL A 56 2.61 -0.20 2.16
N LEU A 57 3.42 -0.84 3.02
CA LEU A 57 2.94 -1.93 3.89
C LEU A 57 1.77 -1.46 4.75
N ARG A 58 1.92 -0.30 5.41
CA ARG A 58 0.87 0.26 6.26
C ARG A 58 -0.38 0.63 5.48
N ALA A 59 -0.23 1.20 4.27
CA ALA A 59 -1.37 1.48 3.41
C ALA A 59 -2.11 0.20 3.01
N PHE A 60 -1.40 -0.92 2.81
CA PHE A 60 -2.03 -2.22 2.54
C PHE A 60 -2.90 -2.66 3.72
N GLU A 61 -2.36 -2.66 4.93
CA GLU A 61 -3.11 -3.04 6.14
C GLU A 61 -4.35 -2.16 6.33
N MET A 62 -4.20 -0.84 6.16
CA MET A 62 -5.31 0.10 6.34
C MET A 62 -6.39 -0.03 5.26
N VAL A 63 -6.03 -0.32 4.01
CA VAL A 63 -7.00 -0.52 2.92
C VAL A 63 -7.72 -1.86 3.04
N THR A 64 -7.02 -2.90 3.49
CA THR A 64 -7.58 -4.26 3.60
C THR A 64 -8.22 -4.55 4.94
N GLY A 65 -7.91 -3.78 5.99
CA GLY A 65 -8.30 -4.09 7.37
C GLY A 65 -7.67 -5.39 7.88
N ARG A 66 -6.57 -5.84 7.27
CA ARG A 66 -5.89 -7.10 7.61
C ARG A 66 -4.51 -6.81 8.19
N GLU A 67 -4.16 -7.53 9.23
CA GLU A 67 -2.78 -7.64 9.68
C GLU A 67 -2.02 -8.53 8.69
N VAL A 68 -0.81 -8.13 8.33
CA VAL A 68 -0.02 -8.84 7.31
C VAL A 68 1.36 -9.20 7.85
N VAL A 69 1.87 -10.34 7.41
CA VAL A 69 3.24 -10.74 7.72
C VAL A 69 4.15 -10.26 6.60
N ARG A 70 5.14 -9.44 6.92
CA ARG A 70 6.24 -9.13 6.00
C ARG A 70 7.49 -9.91 6.42
N PRO A 71 7.94 -10.90 5.63
CA PRO A 71 9.19 -11.59 5.89
C PRO A 71 10.38 -10.62 5.89
N SER A 72 11.39 -10.88 6.72
CA SER A 72 12.64 -10.08 6.75
C SER A 72 13.37 -10.07 5.39
N ILE A 73 13.13 -11.09 4.56
CA ILE A 73 13.68 -11.25 3.22
C ILE A 73 12.75 -10.74 2.10
N ALA A 74 11.68 -10.01 2.43
CA ALA A 74 10.66 -9.63 1.44
C ALA A 74 11.23 -8.88 0.21
N GLY A 75 12.35 -8.16 0.35
CA GLY A 75 13.00 -7.44 -0.75
C GLY A 75 13.93 -8.27 -1.63
N LEU A 76 14.15 -9.57 -1.34
CA LEU A 76 15.05 -10.45 -2.10
C LEU A 76 14.35 -11.24 -3.22
N MET A 77 13.03 -11.04 -3.39
CA MET A 77 12.21 -11.67 -4.43
C MET A 77 11.69 -10.66 -5.43
#